data_AF-A0A2N2R305-F1
#
_entry.id   AF-A0A2N2R305-F1
#
_cell.length_a   1.000
_cell.length_b   1.000
_cell.length_c   1.000
_cell.angle_alpha   90.00
_cell.angle_beta   90.00
_cell.angle_gamma   90.00
#
_symmetry.space_group_name_H-M   'P 1'
#
loop_
_entity.id
_entity.type
_entity.pdbx_description
1 polymer ?
#
loop_
_entity_poly.entity_id
_entity_poly.type
_entity_poly.pdbx_seq_one_letter_code
_entity_poly.pdbx_strand_id
1 'polypeptide(L)'
;MNLLEVIKAKRQHLARLANQNGASGELIALATMDHWVSRPRGTGLKILLAALAETGVVIKGSSFDAIAFSTIEQIDFTDPDEVRSSLPRMTFIEIKTANQERVRPGFTGFFFALTEGEIAASDALKERHRVALYNNVSGELLLTSVPEILARTKSMNWQLSVQL
;
A
#
# COMPACT_ATOMS: atom_id res chain seq x y z
N MET A 1 11.68 -19.20 26.68
CA MET A 1 11.60 -18.15 25.65
C MET A 1 10.15 -17.71 25.55
N ASN A 2 9.86 -16.49 25.99
CA ASN A 2 8.51 -15.91 26.04
C ASN A 2 8.07 -15.50 24.62
N LEU A 3 6.79 -15.65 24.27
CA LEU A 3 6.21 -15.24 22.99
C LEU A 3 6.55 -13.78 22.63
N LEU A 4 6.60 -12.90 23.64
CA LEU A 4 7.00 -11.50 23.48
C LEU A 4 8.47 -11.33 23.08
N GLU A 5 9.35 -12.20 23.54
CA GLU A 5 10.77 -12.21 23.17
C GLU A 5 10.95 -12.69 21.73
N VAL A 6 10.14 -13.65 21.28
CA VAL A 6 10.13 -14.14 19.89
C VAL A 6 9.66 -13.03 18.94
N ILE A 7 8.60 -12.31 19.30
CA ILE A 7 8.09 -11.18 18.51
C ILE A 7 9.15 -10.07 18.44
N LYS A 8 9.81 -9.76 19.57
CA LYS A 8 10.87 -8.73 19.62
C LYS A 8 12.09 -9.12 18.79
N ALA A 9 12.54 -10.38 18.88
CA ALA A 9 13.66 -10.90 18.10
C ALA A 9 13.35 -10.92 16.60
N LYS A 10 12.11 -11.27 16.20
CA LYS A 10 11.66 -11.22 14.80
C LYS A 10 11.64 -9.78 14.27
N ARG A 11 11.15 -8.82 15.06
CA ARG A 11 11.19 -7.38 14.72
C ARG A 11 12.62 -6.86 14.57
N GLN A 12 13.53 -7.24 15.47
CA GLN A 12 14.96 -6.86 15.40
C GLN A 12 15.67 -7.49 14.20
N HIS A 13 15.35 -8.74 13.86
CA HIS A 13 15.89 -9.41 12.68
C HIS A 13 15.43 -8.75 11.37
N LEU A 14 14.14 -8.39 11.28
CA LEU A 14 13.58 -7.65 10.15
C LEU A 14 14.18 -6.25 10.03
N ALA A 15 14.40 -5.55 11.15
CA ALA A 15 15.10 -4.27 11.17
C ALA A 15 16.57 -4.37 10.71
N ARG A 16 17.25 -5.50 10.95
CA ARG A 16 18.64 -5.72 10.49
C ARG A 16 18.73 -5.95 8.97
N LEU A 17 17.66 -6.45 8.35
CA LEU A 17 17.55 -6.59 6.89
C LEU A 17 17.12 -5.27 6.21
N ALA A 18 16.71 -4.26 6.99
CA ALA A 18 16.03 -3.04 6.55
C ALA A 18 16.94 -1.88 6.09
N ASN A 19 18.24 -2.08 5.88
CA ASN A 19 19.15 -1.04 5.38
C ASN A 19 18.94 -0.66 3.89
N GLN A 20 17.76 -0.91 3.31
CA GLN A 20 17.36 -0.48 1.98
C GLN A 20 15.96 0.14 2.06
N ASN A 21 15.93 1.47 1.99
CA ASN A 21 14.81 2.36 2.31
C ASN A 21 13.63 2.20 1.33
N GLY A 22 12.42 1.94 1.86
CA GLY A 22 11.17 1.79 1.11
C GLY A 22 10.45 0.49 1.44
N ALA A 23 10.99 -0.63 0.97
CA ALA A 23 10.39 -1.97 1.11
C ALA A 23 10.17 -2.42 2.57
N SER A 24 11.00 -1.95 3.52
CA SER A 24 10.80 -2.29 4.94
C SER A 24 9.57 -1.61 5.55
N GLY A 25 9.22 -0.41 5.11
CA GLY A 25 8.07 0.30 5.64
C GLY A 25 6.76 -0.32 5.16
N GLU A 26 6.74 -0.75 3.90
CA GLU A 26 5.65 -1.57 3.33
C GLU A 26 5.45 -2.86 4.13
N LEU A 27 6.53 -3.60 4.41
CA LEU A 27 6.46 -4.85 5.17
C LEU A 27 5.96 -4.66 6.60
N ILE A 28 6.33 -3.56 7.26
CA ILE A 28 5.87 -3.28 8.63
C ILE A 28 4.41 -2.84 8.63
N ALA A 29 4.00 -1.98 7.69
CA ALA A 29 2.61 -1.57 7.52
C ALA A 29 1.72 -2.80 7.24
N LEU A 30 2.14 -3.67 6.32
CA LEU A 30 1.50 -4.96 6.05
C LEU A 30 1.42 -5.84 7.29
N ALA A 31 2.52 -5.99 8.04
CA ALA A 31 2.54 -6.81 9.25
C ALA A 31 1.74 -6.22 10.42
N THR A 32 1.34 -4.96 10.33
CA THR A 32 0.49 -4.28 11.32
C THR A 32 -1.00 -4.49 11.02
N MET A 33 -1.34 -4.90 9.80
CA MET A 33 -2.71 -5.05 9.33
C MET A 33 -3.03 -6.49 8.95
N ASP A 34 -3.67 -7.21 9.87
CA ASP A 34 -3.95 -8.65 9.75
C ASP A 34 -4.79 -9.07 8.53
N HIS A 35 -5.46 -8.11 7.88
CA HIS A 35 -6.35 -8.34 6.73
C HIS A 35 -5.77 -7.81 5.40
N TRP A 36 -4.46 -7.47 5.37
CA TRP A 36 -3.79 -7.02 4.15
C TRP A 36 -2.89 -8.13 3.61
N VAL A 37 -3.02 -8.37 2.31
CA VAL A 37 -2.11 -9.24 1.56
C VAL A 37 -1.22 -8.39 0.68
N SER A 38 0.05 -8.76 0.56
CA SER A 38 0.96 -8.09 -0.37
C SER A 38 0.45 -8.21 -1.81
N ARG A 39 0.75 -7.21 -2.63
CA ARG A 39 0.47 -7.26 -4.07
C ARG A 39 0.98 -8.58 -4.67
N PRO A 40 0.13 -9.33 -5.40
CA PRO A 40 0.58 -10.54 -6.08
C PRO A 40 1.65 -10.22 -7.13
N ARG A 41 2.50 -11.19 -7.46
CA ARG A 41 3.59 -11.02 -8.43
C ARG A 41 3.45 -12.00 -9.59
N GLY A 42 4.16 -11.75 -10.68
CA GLY A 42 4.22 -12.64 -11.83
C GLY A 42 2.83 -12.96 -12.41
N THR A 43 2.50 -14.25 -12.52
CA THR A 43 1.22 -14.71 -13.07
C THR A 43 0.02 -14.21 -12.26
N GLY A 44 0.10 -14.19 -10.93
CA GLY A 44 -1.03 -13.74 -10.11
C GLY A 44 -1.37 -12.27 -10.31
N LEU A 45 -0.36 -11.42 -10.53
CA LEU A 45 -0.59 -10.02 -10.90
C LEU A 45 -1.29 -9.90 -12.25
N LYS A 46 -0.89 -10.71 -13.24
CA LYS A 46 -1.52 -10.70 -14.57
C LYS A 46 -2.98 -11.12 -14.50
N ILE A 47 -3.29 -12.15 -13.72
CA ILE A 47 -4.66 -12.63 -13.50
C ILE A 47 -5.52 -11.54 -12.85
N LEU A 48 -5.01 -10.91 -11.79
CA LEU A 48 -5.70 -9.81 -11.11
C LEU A 48 -5.99 -8.62 -12.05
N LEU A 49 -5.01 -8.20 -12.84
CA LEU A 49 -5.18 -7.09 -13.79
C LEU A 49 -6.15 -7.46 -14.92
N ALA A 50 -6.14 -8.71 -15.38
CA ALA A 50 -7.10 -9.20 -16.36
C ALA A 50 -8.54 -9.20 -15.80
N ALA A 51 -8.73 -9.68 -14.57
CA ALA A 51 -10.03 -9.65 -13.89
C ALA A 51 -10.55 -8.21 -13.67
N LEU A 52 -9.67 -7.26 -13.33
CA LEU A 52 -10.04 -5.84 -13.28
C LEU A 52 -10.48 -5.32 -14.64
N ALA A 53 -9.76 -5.64 -15.71
CA ALA A 53 -10.07 -5.21 -17.06
C ALA A 53 -11.42 -5.75 -17.56
N GLU A 54 -11.79 -6.98 -17.17
CA GLU A 54 -13.13 -7.56 -17.43
C GLU A 54 -14.26 -6.70 -16.81
N THR A 55 -13.98 -5.98 -15.72
CA THR A 55 -14.93 -5.04 -15.09
C THR A 55 -14.84 -3.60 -15.60
N GLY A 56 -14.02 -3.37 -16.64
CA GLY A 56 -13.78 -2.03 -17.21
C GLY A 56 -12.76 -1.19 -16.43
N VAL A 57 -12.05 -1.77 -15.45
CA VAL A 57 -11.03 -1.08 -14.65
C VAL A 57 -9.64 -1.42 -15.19
N VAL A 58 -8.88 -0.42 -15.61
CA VAL A 58 -7.51 -0.60 -16.13
C VAL A 58 -6.56 0.25 -15.30
N ILE A 59 -5.64 -0.41 -14.59
CA ILE A 59 -4.62 0.23 -13.74
C ILE A 59 -3.24 -0.37 -14.01
N LYS A 60 -2.18 0.34 -13.62
CA LYS A 60 -0.81 -0.20 -13.68
C LYS A 60 -0.59 -1.12 -12.48
N GLY A 61 0.07 -2.27 -12.67
CA GLY A 61 0.41 -3.16 -11.55
C GLY A 61 1.30 -2.52 -10.48
N SER A 62 1.97 -1.41 -10.79
CA SER A 62 2.80 -0.65 -9.86
C SER A 62 2.05 0.42 -9.06
N SER A 63 0.73 0.57 -9.21
CA SER A 63 -0.05 1.66 -8.59
C SER A 63 -0.66 1.29 -7.23
N PHE A 64 -0.22 0.19 -6.63
CA PHE A 64 -0.62 -0.28 -5.31
C PHE A 64 0.42 -1.26 -4.79
N ASP A 65 0.51 -1.40 -3.47
CA ASP A 65 1.48 -2.26 -2.77
C ASP A 65 0.81 -3.45 -2.09
N ALA A 66 -0.45 -3.31 -1.73
CA ALA A 66 -1.21 -4.31 -1.00
C ALA A 66 -2.69 -4.35 -1.41
N ILE A 67 -3.37 -5.43 -1.02
CA ILE A 67 -4.80 -5.60 -1.16
C ILE A 67 -5.35 -5.88 0.25
N ALA A 68 -6.34 -5.10 0.65
CA ALA A 68 -7.05 -5.26 1.90
C ALA A 68 -8.41 -5.91 1.65
N PHE A 69 -8.79 -6.79 2.57
CA PHE A 69 -10.11 -7.42 2.64
C PHE A 69 -10.83 -6.97 3.91
N SER A 70 -12.16 -7.02 3.92
CA SER A 70 -12.95 -6.74 5.13
C SER A 70 -12.80 -7.83 6.20
N THR A 71 -12.36 -9.02 5.80
CA THR A 71 -12.10 -10.17 6.67
C THR A 71 -10.77 -10.81 6.30
N ILE A 72 -10.23 -11.68 7.16
CA ILE A 72 -9.03 -12.44 6.82
C ILE A 72 -9.40 -13.45 5.73
N GLU A 73 -9.02 -13.15 4.49
CA GLU A 73 -9.21 -14.00 3.32
C GLU A 73 -7.86 -14.56 2.86
N GLN A 74 -7.81 -15.87 2.62
CA GLN A 74 -6.73 -16.49 1.86
C GLN A 74 -7.22 -16.67 0.43
N ILE A 75 -6.56 -16.03 -0.53
CA ILE A 75 -6.93 -16.07 -1.94
C ILE A 75 -5.75 -16.61 -2.72
N ASP A 76 -6.00 -17.61 -3.56
CA ASP A 76 -5.04 -18.04 -4.56
C ASP A 76 -5.12 -17.12 -5.78
N PHE A 77 -4.17 -16.19 -5.89
CA PHE A 77 -4.07 -15.31 -7.05
C PHE A 77 -3.70 -16.06 -8.35
N THR A 78 -3.40 -17.36 -8.30
CA THR A 78 -3.18 -18.19 -9.48
C THR A 78 -4.46 -18.83 -10.02
N ASP A 79 -5.56 -18.77 -9.27
CA ASP A 79 -6.90 -19.19 -9.71
C ASP A 79 -7.70 -17.98 -10.23
N PRO A 80 -7.95 -17.90 -11.55
CA PRO A 80 -8.73 -16.81 -12.14
C PRO A 80 -10.16 -16.68 -11.59
N ASP A 81 -10.82 -17.80 -11.29
CA ASP A 81 -12.22 -17.78 -10.86
C ASP A 81 -12.33 -17.32 -9.40
N GLU A 82 -11.38 -17.72 -8.56
CA GLU A 82 -11.27 -17.21 -7.19
C GLU A 82 -11.00 -15.70 -7.18
N VAL A 83 -10.06 -15.22 -8.00
CA VAL A 83 -9.75 -13.79 -8.13
C VAL A 83 -10.97 -12.99 -8.59
N ARG A 84 -11.71 -13.47 -9.59
CA ARG A 84 -12.94 -12.80 -10.07
C ARG A 84 -14.00 -12.70 -8.97
N SER A 85 -14.23 -13.80 -8.25
CA SER A 85 -15.26 -13.86 -7.21
C SER A 85 -14.95 -12.97 -5.99
N SER A 86 -13.66 -12.71 -5.75
CA SER A 86 -13.17 -11.89 -4.63
C SER A 86 -12.98 -10.41 -4.98
N LEU A 87 -12.83 -10.08 -6.27
CA LEU A 87 -12.56 -8.73 -6.75
C LEU A 87 -13.49 -7.61 -6.22
N PRO A 88 -14.81 -7.81 -6.06
CA PRO A 88 -15.68 -6.76 -5.53
C PRO A 88 -15.37 -6.36 -4.07
N ARG A 89 -14.71 -7.24 -3.32
CA ARG A 89 -14.34 -7.04 -1.90
C ARG A 89 -12.93 -6.50 -1.70
N MET A 90 -12.13 -6.43 -2.77
CA MET A 90 -10.75 -5.97 -2.71
C MET A 90 -10.67 -4.44 -2.59
N THR A 91 -9.90 -3.97 -1.61
CA THR A 91 -9.44 -2.58 -1.54
C THR A 91 -7.94 -2.53 -1.82
N PHE A 92 -7.54 -1.78 -2.83
CA PHE A 92 -6.15 -1.62 -3.26
C PHE A 92 -5.50 -0.52 -2.42
N ILE A 93 -4.38 -0.86 -1.80
CA ILE A 93 -3.68 0.02 -0.86
C ILE A 93 -2.32 0.40 -1.44
N GLU A 94 -2.11 1.70 -1.60
CA GLU A 94 -0.79 2.29 -1.83
C GLU A 94 -0.17 2.67 -0.47
N ILE A 95 1.06 2.27 -0.20
CA ILE A 95 1.72 2.51 1.09
C ILE A 95 2.80 3.58 0.92
N LYS A 96 2.65 4.71 1.62
CA LYS A 96 3.67 5.75 1.68
C LYS A 96 4.27 5.80 3.07
N THR A 97 5.59 5.65 3.15
CA THR A 97 6.28 5.58 4.43
C THR A 97 7.06 6.84 4.75
N ALA A 98 7.16 7.16 6.05
CA ALA A 98 8.01 8.21 6.59
C ALA A 98 8.95 7.63 7.65
N ASN A 99 10.18 8.13 7.67
CA ASN A 99 11.27 7.65 8.55
C ASN A 99 11.80 8.76 9.48
N GLN A 100 10.96 9.72 9.86
CA GLN A 100 11.40 10.91 10.60
C GLN A 100 10.59 11.10 11.88
N GLU A 101 11.28 11.25 13.01
CA GLU A 101 10.65 11.53 14.32
C GLU A 101 9.88 12.86 14.35
N ARG A 102 10.31 13.84 13.54
CA ARG A 102 9.68 15.17 13.46
C ARG A 102 8.33 15.17 12.72
N VAL A 103 7.89 14.04 12.17
CA VAL A 103 6.56 13.95 11.55
C VAL A 103 5.52 14.12 12.65
N ARG A 104 4.68 15.13 12.51
CA ARG A 104 3.61 15.42 13.46
C ARG A 104 2.48 14.40 13.32
N PRO A 105 1.67 14.20 14.38
CA PRO A 105 0.44 13.43 14.29
C PRO A 105 -0.44 13.85 13.11
N GLY A 106 -1.05 12.87 12.45
CA GLY A 106 -1.83 13.02 11.23
C GLY A 106 -0.99 13.42 10.01
N PHE A 107 0.33 13.28 10.08
CA PHE A 107 1.29 13.65 9.04
C PHE A 107 1.26 15.13 8.63
N THR A 108 0.79 16.00 9.53
CA THR A 108 0.63 17.43 9.24
C THR A 108 1.97 18.10 8.91
N GLY A 109 2.05 18.72 7.73
CA GLY A 109 3.25 19.42 7.26
C GLY A 109 4.33 18.51 6.68
N PHE A 110 4.05 17.20 6.54
CA PHE A 110 4.90 16.27 5.81
C PHE A 110 4.43 16.14 4.37
N PHE A 111 5.37 15.96 3.45
CA PHE A 111 5.09 15.83 2.02
C PHE A 111 5.21 14.38 1.59
N PHE A 112 4.16 13.89 0.92
CA PHE A 112 4.18 12.63 0.21
C PHE A 112 4.10 12.90 -1.28
N ALA A 113 4.88 12.18 -2.07
CA ALA A 113 4.79 12.20 -3.52
C ALA A 113 3.70 11.22 -3.97
N LEU A 114 2.85 11.67 -4.89
CA LEU A 114 1.92 10.82 -5.61
C LEU A 114 2.36 10.73 -7.07
N THR A 115 2.38 9.52 -7.62
CA THR A 115 2.66 9.33 -9.04
C THR A 115 1.38 9.45 -9.88
N GLU A 116 1.52 9.77 -11.17
CA GLU A 116 0.39 9.79 -12.11
C GLU A 116 -0.35 8.43 -12.14
N GLY A 117 0.39 7.33 -12.01
CA GLY A 117 -0.19 5.99 -11.97
C GLY A 117 -1.08 5.77 -10.74
N GLU A 118 -0.71 6.30 -9.57
CA GLU A 118 -1.50 6.23 -8.34
C GLU A 118 -2.77 7.09 -8.44
N ILE A 119 -2.66 8.28 -9.04
CA ILE A 119 -3.83 9.15 -9.26
C ILE A 119 -4.81 8.47 -10.22
N ALA A 120 -4.33 7.97 -11.36
CA ALA A 120 -5.16 7.27 -12.33
C ALA A 120 -5.81 6.00 -11.75
N ALA A 121 -5.08 5.24 -10.92
CA ALA A 121 -5.63 4.10 -10.22
C ALA A 121 -6.73 4.51 -9.24
N SER A 122 -6.55 5.61 -8.51
CA SER A 122 -7.57 6.15 -7.62
C SER A 122 -8.84 6.55 -8.36
N ASP A 123 -8.72 7.16 -9.54
CA ASP A 123 -9.88 7.56 -10.35
C ASP A 123 -10.65 6.33 -10.88
N ALA A 124 -9.91 5.31 -11.31
CA ALA A 124 -10.50 4.08 -11.85
C ALA A 124 -11.16 3.20 -10.77
N LEU A 125 -10.53 3.07 -9.60
CA LEU A 125 -10.99 2.22 -8.50
C LEU A 125 -11.91 2.92 -7.50
N LYS A 126 -11.88 4.26 -7.45
CA LYS A 126 -12.68 5.10 -6.54
C LYS A 126 -12.46 4.70 -5.07
N GLU A 127 -13.54 4.39 -4.34
CA GLU A 127 -13.49 3.98 -2.93
C GLU A 127 -12.69 2.70 -2.68
N ARG A 128 -12.46 1.88 -3.72
CA ARG A 128 -11.62 0.68 -3.63
C ARG A 128 -10.13 0.99 -3.73
N HIS A 129 -9.72 2.25 -3.80
CA HIS A 129 -8.31 2.65 -3.69
C HIS A 129 -8.11 3.53 -2.47
N ARG A 130 -7.13 3.16 -1.64
CA ARG A 130 -6.76 3.90 -0.41
C ARG A 130 -5.25 4.10 -0.36
N VAL A 131 -4.86 5.16 0.32
CA VAL A 131 -3.45 5.48 0.60
C VAL A 131 -3.22 5.31 2.09
N ALA A 132 -2.24 4.48 2.43
CA ALA A 132 -1.78 4.23 3.79
C ALA A 132 -0.51 5.03 4.06
N LEU A 133 -0.62 6.08 4.87
CA LEU A 133 0.53 6.86 5.33
C LEU A 133 1.05 6.23 6.62
N TYR A 134 2.29 5.76 6.62
CA TYR A 134 2.87 5.04 7.75
C TYR A 134 4.18 5.67 8.22
N ASN A 135 4.31 5.94 9.52
CA ASN A 135 5.56 6.39 10.11
C ASN A 135 6.27 5.21 10.76
N ASN A 136 7.42 4.81 10.21
CA ASN A 136 8.21 3.68 10.70
C ASN A 136 8.80 3.91 12.10
N VAL A 137 8.90 5.17 12.54
CA VAL A 137 9.47 5.52 13.85
C VAL A 137 8.41 5.57 14.93
N SER A 138 7.30 6.28 14.70
CA SER A 138 6.20 6.37 15.68
C SER A 138 5.23 5.19 15.63
N GLY A 139 5.22 4.44 14.53
CA GLY A 139 4.20 3.41 14.25
C GLY A 139 2.83 3.98 13.87
N GLU A 140 2.73 5.30 13.69
CA GLU A 140 1.48 5.95 13.32
C GLU A 140 1.06 5.55 11.90
N LEU A 141 -0.22 5.20 11.74
CA LEU A 141 -0.84 4.91 10.47
C LEU A 141 -2.05 5.81 10.26
N LEU A 142 -2.13 6.43 9.08
CA LEU A 142 -3.30 7.16 8.62
C LEU A 142 -3.75 6.57 7.27
N LEU A 143 -4.95 5.98 7.25
CA LEU A 143 -5.64 5.64 6.01
C LEU A 143 -6.37 6.86 5.47
N THR A 144 -6.21 7.11 4.18
CA THR A 144 -6.81 8.24 3.46
C THR A 144 -7.02 7.86 1.99
N SER A 145 -7.37 8.84 1.16
CA SER A 145 -7.56 8.69 -0.28
C SER A 145 -6.84 9.79 -1.05
N VAL A 146 -6.61 9.57 -2.36
CA VAL A 146 -6.03 10.62 -3.22
C VAL A 146 -6.89 11.90 -3.22
N PRO A 147 -8.23 11.84 -3.35
CA PRO A 147 -9.07 13.04 -3.23
C PRO A 147 -8.88 13.81 -1.91
N GLU A 148 -8.78 13.10 -0.77
CA GLU A 148 -8.54 13.73 0.53
C GLU A 148 -7.16 14.37 0.64
N ILE A 149 -6.13 13.73 0.09
CA ILE A 149 -4.77 14.29 0.03
C ILE A 149 -4.76 15.56 -0.83
N LEU A 150 -5.38 15.50 -2.02
CA LEU A 150 -5.47 16.63 -2.94
C LEU A 150 -6.26 17.79 -2.33
N ALA A 151 -7.35 17.53 -1.60
CA ALA A 151 -8.13 18.55 -0.91
C ALA A 151 -7.33 19.34 0.15
N ARG A 152 -6.25 18.74 0.69
CA ARG A 152 -5.34 19.40 1.64
C ARG A 152 -4.23 20.20 0.95
N THR A 153 -4.10 20.07 -0.36
CA THR A 153 -2.99 20.65 -1.13
C THR A 153 -3.20 22.15 -1.30
N LYS A 154 -2.25 22.96 -0.80
CA LYS A 154 -2.28 24.43 -0.94
C LYS A 154 -1.69 24.92 -2.26
N SER A 155 -0.83 24.13 -2.88
CA SER A 155 -0.21 24.40 -4.18
C SER A 155 0.22 23.09 -4.84
N MET A 156 0.05 22.99 -6.16
CA MET A 156 0.55 21.88 -6.97
C MET A 156 1.75 22.35 -7.78
N ASN A 157 2.87 21.65 -7.64
CA ASN A 157 4.08 21.87 -8.45
C ASN A 157 4.38 20.60 -9.23
N TRP A 158 4.65 20.75 -10.53
CA TRP A 158 5.15 19.64 -11.34
C TRP A 158 6.62 19.35 -11.03
N GLN A 159 6.95 18.07 -10.84
CA GLN A 159 8.31 17.59 -10.63
C GLN A 159 8.62 16.45 -11.60
N LEU A 160 9.81 16.48 -12.20
CA LEU A 160 10.32 15.43 -13.08
C LEU A 160 11.53 14.77 -12.41
N SER A 161 11.49 13.45 -12.30
CA SER A 161 12.63 12.64 -11.82
C SER A 161 13.24 11.90 -13.00
N VAL A 162 14.56 11.97 -13.15
CA VAL A 162 15.31 11.32 -14.23
C VAL A 162 16.34 10.38 -13.60
N GLN A 163 16.40 9.14 -14.09
CA GLN A 163 17.48 8.20 -13.80
C GLN A 163 18.40 8.16 -15.03
N LEU A 164 19.66 8.55 -14.85
CA LEU A 164 20.71 8.51 -15.89
C LEU A 164 21.41 7.15 -15.92
#